data_AF-A0A8T4WNC7-F1
#
_entry.id   AF-A0A8T4WNC7-F1
#
_cell.length_a   1.000
_cell.length_b   1.000
_cell.length_c   1.000
_cell.angle_alpha   90.00
_cell.angle_beta   90.00
_cell.angle_gamma   90.00
#
_symmetry.space_group_name_H-M   'P 1'
#
loop_
_entity.id
_entity.type
_entity.pdbx_description
1 polymer ?
#
loop_
_entity_poly.entity_id
_entity_poly.type
_entity_poly.pdbx_seq_one_letter_code
_entity_poly.pdbx_strand_id
1 'polypeptide(L)'
;MTKDSPKSPSKQRKRIHQGSIHSHKNMFNVRLDEFLREEYGLRSMKLKKGDLVKIMRGRFRETEGTVERLDYKEVRVYLDSATTEKADGTEINVPIHPSNLMLLQPEMDDEREERIEKRMMRSMESE
;
A
#
# COMPACT_ATOMS: atom_id res chain seq x y z
N MET A 1 -15.18 16.20 -21.25
CA MET A 1 -16.12 15.28 -20.56
C MET A 1 -15.35 14.06 -20.07
N THR A 2 -15.03 13.99 -18.78
CA THR A 2 -14.51 12.76 -18.17
C THR A 2 -15.65 11.72 -18.15
N LYS A 3 -15.51 10.60 -18.86
CA LYS A 3 -16.52 9.54 -18.84
C LYS A 3 -16.67 9.02 -17.41
N ASP A 4 -17.89 9.09 -16.88
CA ASP A 4 -18.22 8.54 -15.57
C ASP A 4 -17.84 7.06 -15.48
N SER A 5 -17.36 6.65 -14.31
CA SER A 5 -17.11 5.24 -14.04
C SER A 5 -18.42 4.44 -14.12
N PRO A 6 -18.42 3.25 -14.74
CA PRO A 6 -19.61 2.43 -14.87
C PRO A 6 -20.10 2.04 -13.48
N LYS A 7 -21.40 2.24 -13.21
CA LYS A 7 -22.05 1.87 -11.94
C LYS A 7 -22.21 0.36 -11.75
N SER A 8 -22.09 -0.43 -12.84
CA SER A 8 -22.25 -1.89 -12.80
C SER A 8 -21.09 -2.58 -12.06
N PRO A 9 -21.37 -3.41 -11.03
CA PRO A 9 -20.33 -4.11 -10.25
C PRO A 9 -19.45 -5.04 -11.11
N SER A 10 -20.05 -5.73 -12.09
CA SER A 10 -19.30 -6.64 -12.97
C SER A 10 -18.24 -5.89 -13.79
N LYS A 11 -18.61 -4.72 -14.34
CA LYS A 11 -17.68 -3.87 -15.11
C LYS A 11 -16.57 -3.30 -14.21
N GLN A 12 -16.87 -2.96 -12.97
CA GLN A 12 -15.87 -2.46 -12.01
C GLN A 12 -14.87 -3.56 -11.60
N ARG A 13 -15.35 -4.77 -11.29
CA ARG A 13 -14.48 -5.92 -10.96
C ARG A 13 -13.58 -6.30 -12.14
N LYS A 14 -14.14 -6.34 -13.35
CA LYS A 14 -13.37 -6.61 -14.58
C LYS A 14 -12.28 -5.56 -14.80
N ARG A 15 -12.57 -4.27 -14.56
CA ARG A 15 -11.57 -3.19 -14.67
C ARG A 15 -10.41 -3.36 -13.71
N ILE A 16 -10.66 -3.75 -12.47
CA ILE A 16 -9.59 -3.97 -11.48
C ILE A 16 -8.75 -5.17 -11.89
N HIS A 17 -9.37 -6.30 -12.23
CA HIS A 17 -8.68 -7.53 -12.60
C HIS A 17 -7.87 -7.39 -13.90
N GLN A 18 -8.36 -6.63 -14.88
CA GLN A 18 -7.69 -6.40 -16.17
C GLN A 18 -6.90 -5.08 -16.23
N GLY A 19 -6.75 -4.41 -15.08
CA GLY A 19 -6.06 -3.13 -15.00
C GLY A 19 -4.60 -3.24 -15.44
N SER A 20 -4.05 -2.14 -15.96
CA SER A 20 -2.62 -2.07 -16.22
C SER A 20 -1.82 -1.92 -14.91
N ILE A 21 -0.53 -2.24 -14.95
CA ILE A 21 0.38 -2.12 -13.80
C ILE A 21 0.36 -0.68 -13.25
N HIS A 22 0.26 0.33 -14.12
CA HIS A 22 0.18 1.73 -13.69
C HIS A 22 -1.09 1.99 -12.85
N SER A 23 -2.23 1.44 -13.26
CA SER A 23 -3.47 1.52 -12.47
C SER A 23 -3.35 0.77 -11.14
N HIS A 24 -2.75 -0.42 -11.14
CA HIS A 24 -2.53 -1.19 -9.91
C HIS A 24 -1.59 -0.50 -8.92
N LYS A 25 -0.55 0.19 -9.40
CA LYS A 25 0.35 1.02 -8.57
C LYS A 25 -0.41 2.04 -7.71
N ASN A 26 -1.56 2.54 -8.16
CA ASN A 26 -2.40 3.47 -7.40
C ASN A 26 -3.21 2.78 -6.28
N MET A 27 -3.33 1.45 -6.31
CA MET A 27 -4.04 0.66 -5.29
C MET A 27 -3.15 0.31 -4.08
N PHE A 28 -1.84 0.56 -4.17
CA PHE A 28 -0.86 0.37 -3.08
C PHE A 28 -0.85 1.51 -2.07
N ASN A 29 -1.94 2.26 -1.94
CA ASN A 29 -2.07 3.28 -0.92
C ASN A 29 -2.40 2.63 0.43
N VAL A 30 -1.60 2.97 1.44
CA VAL A 30 -1.64 2.42 2.79
C VAL A 30 -1.92 3.54 3.78
N ARG A 31 -2.63 3.23 4.86
CA ARG A 31 -2.92 4.18 5.94
C ARG A 31 -1.62 4.56 6.65
N LEU A 32 -1.44 5.85 6.90
CA LEU A 32 -0.33 6.33 7.73
C LEU A 32 -0.64 6.15 9.21
N ASP A 33 0.40 5.90 10.01
CA ASP A 33 0.33 5.99 11.46
C ASP A 33 -0.07 7.40 11.93
N GLU A 34 -0.60 7.53 13.15
CA GLU A 34 -1.10 8.80 13.66
C GLU A 34 -0.03 9.89 13.68
N PHE A 35 1.21 9.54 14.07
CA PHE A 35 2.34 10.47 14.04
C PHE A 35 2.62 10.99 12.62
N LEU A 36 2.73 10.09 11.64
CA LEU A 36 2.99 10.46 10.24
C LEU A 36 1.81 11.22 9.61
N ARG A 37 0.59 11.01 10.10
CA ARG A 37 -0.60 11.74 9.62
C ARG A 37 -0.57 13.19 10.08
N GLU A 38 -0.11 13.45 11.30
CA GLU A 38 0.05 14.79 11.84
C GLU A 38 1.22 15.51 11.16
N GLU A 39 2.37 14.82 11.04
CA GLU A 39 3.57 15.37 10.39
C GLU A 39 3.29 15.74 8.93
N TYR A 40 2.67 14.83 8.17
CA TYR A 40 2.48 15.04 6.74
C TYR A 40 1.13 15.64 6.36
N GLY A 41 0.15 15.70 7.26
CA GLY A 41 -1.22 16.11 6.95
C GLY A 41 -1.95 15.16 5.97
N LEU A 42 -1.39 13.98 5.68
CA LEU A 42 -1.92 13.03 4.70
C LEU A 42 -2.59 11.84 5.39
N ARG A 43 -3.71 11.36 4.84
CA ARG A 43 -4.37 10.14 5.35
C ARG A 43 -3.67 8.83 4.95
N SER A 44 -3.06 8.81 3.77
CA SER A 44 -2.48 7.61 3.17
C SER A 44 -1.35 7.93 2.20
N MET A 45 -0.40 7.00 2.07
CA MET A 45 0.73 7.10 1.15
C MET A 45 0.91 5.79 0.39
N LYS A 46 1.53 5.87 -0.80
CA LYS A 46 1.86 4.68 -1.59
C LYS A 46 3.05 3.96 -0.96
N LEU A 47 2.93 2.63 -0.82
CA LEU A 47 3.99 1.77 -0.28
C LEU A 47 5.18 1.65 -1.24
N LYS A 48 6.39 1.56 -0.67
CA LYS A 48 7.65 1.24 -1.34
C LYS A 48 8.29 0.00 -0.70
N LYS A 49 9.21 -0.64 -1.43
CA LYS A 49 10.13 -1.62 -0.82
C LYS A 49 10.94 -0.91 0.27
N GLY A 50 11.29 -1.60 1.36
CA GLY A 50 12.07 -1.00 2.47
C GLY A 50 11.23 -0.25 3.51
N ASP A 51 9.96 0.04 3.23
CA ASP A 51 9.04 0.63 4.21
C ASP A 51 8.82 -0.30 5.41
N LEU A 52 8.82 0.26 6.63
CA LEU A 52 8.38 -0.45 7.84
C LEU A 52 6.88 -0.32 8.01
N VAL A 53 6.19 -1.46 8.08
CA VAL A 53 4.73 -1.51 8.18
C VAL A 53 4.26 -2.39 9.33
N LYS A 54 3.05 -2.11 9.79
CA LYS A 54 2.31 -2.92 10.75
C LYS A 54 1.10 -3.56 10.09
N ILE A 55 0.88 -4.83 10.37
CA ILE A 55 -0.29 -5.57 9.85
C ILE A 55 -1.47 -5.34 10.79
N MET A 56 -2.57 -4.80 10.26
CA MET A 56 -3.76 -4.45 11.07
C MET A 56 -4.79 -5.58 11.15
N ARG A 57 -4.82 -6.48 10.17
CA ARG A 57 -5.87 -7.51 10.03
C ARG A 57 -5.28 -8.84 9.57
N GLY A 58 -5.92 -9.94 9.97
CA GLY A 58 -5.58 -11.30 9.56
C GLY A 58 -4.78 -12.05 10.63
N ARG A 59 -4.17 -13.17 10.23
CA ARG A 59 -3.41 -14.08 11.12
C ARG A 59 -2.19 -13.42 11.75
N PHE A 60 -1.51 -12.54 11.01
CA PHE A 60 -0.30 -11.84 11.42
C PHE A 60 -0.59 -10.44 11.99
N ARG A 61 -1.78 -10.25 12.58
CA ARG A 61 -2.19 -8.94 13.10
C ARG A 61 -1.22 -8.47 14.20
N GLU A 62 -0.98 -7.17 14.24
CA GLU A 62 -0.10 -6.44 15.16
C GLU A 62 1.40 -6.77 15.02
N THR A 63 1.76 -7.63 14.07
CA THR A 63 3.14 -7.86 13.68
C THR A 63 3.65 -6.71 12.80
N GLU A 64 4.86 -6.28 13.08
CA GLU A 64 5.60 -5.29 12.30
C GLU A 64 6.57 -6.01 11.35
N GLY A 65 6.85 -5.42 10.20
CA GLY A 65 7.73 -6.00 9.21
C GLY A 65 8.13 -5.01 8.13
N THR A 66 9.32 -5.25 7.58
CA THR A 66 9.81 -4.51 6.42
C THR A 66 9.17 -5.09 5.15
N VAL A 67 8.98 -4.23 4.15
CA VAL A 67 8.50 -4.63 2.84
C VAL A 67 9.63 -5.22 2.00
N GLU A 68 9.62 -6.54 1.81
CA GLU A 68 10.56 -7.23 0.94
C GLU A 68 10.26 -7.02 -0.54
N ARG A 69 9.00 -7.21 -0.93
CA ARG A 69 8.57 -7.25 -2.33
C ARG A 69 7.14 -6.77 -2.52
N LEU A 70 6.93 -6.06 -3.63
CA LEU A 70 5.63 -5.62 -4.10
C LEU A 70 5.28 -6.30 -5.41
N ASP A 71 4.15 -7.00 -5.44
CA ASP A 71 3.59 -7.56 -6.67
C ASP A 71 2.45 -6.67 -7.16
N TYR A 72 2.77 -5.80 -8.12
CA TYR A 72 1.78 -4.91 -8.72
C TYR A 72 0.74 -5.63 -9.57
N LYS A 73 1.02 -6.84 -10.10
CA LYS A 73 0.09 -7.56 -10.97
C LYS A 73 -1.07 -8.14 -10.16
N GLU A 74 -0.78 -8.67 -8.98
CA GLU A 74 -1.78 -9.27 -8.07
C GLU A 74 -2.24 -8.32 -6.96
N VAL A 75 -1.62 -7.13 -6.86
CA VAL A 75 -1.86 -6.15 -5.80
C VAL A 75 -1.60 -6.75 -4.41
N ARG A 76 -0.44 -7.40 -4.27
CA ARG A 76 0.02 -8.06 -3.04
C ARG A 76 1.36 -7.52 -2.56
N VAL A 77 1.52 -7.54 -1.24
CA VAL A 77 2.73 -7.14 -0.52
C VAL A 77 3.27 -8.38 0.20
N TYR A 78 4.57 -8.58 0.14
CA TYR A 78 5.29 -9.59 0.89
C TYR A 78 6.15 -8.90 1.94
N LEU A 79 6.02 -9.36 3.19
CA LEU A 79 6.75 -8.83 4.34
C LEU A 79 7.68 -9.90 4.90
N ASP A 80 8.79 -9.44 5.46
CA ASP A 80 9.84 -10.30 6.04
C ASP A 80 9.31 -11.08 7.24
N SER A 81 8.46 -10.46 8.06
CA SER A 81 7.91 -11.05 9.29
C SER A 81 6.68 -11.92 9.09
N ALA A 82 6.07 -11.89 7.90
CA ALA A 82 4.86 -12.64 7.59
C ALA A 82 5.19 -13.92 6.81
N THR A 83 5.86 -14.88 7.45
CA THR A 83 6.25 -16.16 6.84
C THR A 83 5.38 -17.32 7.32
N THR A 84 5.32 -18.37 6.50
CA THR A 84 4.75 -19.67 6.87
C THR A 84 5.72 -20.77 6.45
N GLU A 85 5.82 -21.81 7.26
CA GLU A 85 6.62 -23.00 6.96
C GLU A 85 5.82 -23.95 6.06
N LYS A 86 6.47 -24.49 5.03
CA LYS A 86 5.95 -25.60 4.22
C LYS A 86 6.22 -26.95 4.92
N ALA A 87 5.55 -28.01 4.45
CA ALA A 87 5.83 -29.37 4.90
C ALA A 87 7.31 -29.79 4.69
N ASP A 88 7.98 -29.20 3.71
CA ASP A 88 9.39 -29.44 3.40
C ASP A 88 10.36 -28.64 4.28
N GLY A 89 9.86 -27.84 5.25
CA GLY A 89 10.66 -27.01 6.16
C GLY A 89 11.13 -25.67 5.57
N THR A 90 10.74 -25.34 4.34
CA THR A 90 11.07 -24.04 3.72
C THR A 90 10.10 -22.94 4.15
N GLU A 91 10.64 -21.76 4.48
CA GLU A 91 9.83 -20.58 4.83
C GLU A 91 9.41 -19.81 3.58
N ILE A 92 8.15 -19.36 3.54
CA ILE A 92 7.60 -18.56 2.44
C ILE A 92 6.80 -17.41 3.00
N ASN A 93 7.00 -16.22 2.42
CA ASN A 93 6.22 -15.03 2.76
C ASN A 93 4.77 -15.16 2.29
N VAL A 94 3.85 -14.84 3.18
CA VAL A 94 2.41 -14.83 2.92
C VAL A 94 2.03 -13.52 2.22
N PRO A 95 1.25 -13.57 1.12
CA PRO A 95 0.84 -12.36 0.42
C PRO A 95 -0.25 -11.58 1.17
N ILE A 96 0.01 -10.32 1.48
CA ILE A 96 -0.89 -9.42 2.21
C ILE A 96 -1.43 -8.33 1.28
N HIS A 97 -2.69 -7.93 1.45
CA HIS A 97 -3.26 -6.82 0.70
C HIS A 97 -2.85 -5.47 1.33
N PRO A 98 -2.42 -4.46 0.55
CA PRO A 98 -1.87 -3.20 1.09
C PRO A 98 -2.84 -2.44 2.01
N SER A 99 -4.15 -2.53 1.77
CA SER A 99 -5.15 -1.87 2.63
C SER A 99 -5.20 -2.39 4.08
N ASN A 100 -4.63 -3.57 4.34
CA ASN A 100 -4.57 -4.16 5.68
C ASN A 100 -3.32 -3.75 6.44
N LEU A 101 -2.47 -2.93 5.83
CA LEU A 101 -1.23 -2.45 6.43
C LEU A 101 -1.42 -1.03 6.97
N MET A 102 -0.54 -0.66 7.90
CA MET A 102 -0.32 0.70 8.37
C MET A 102 1.16 1.01 8.21
N LEU A 103 1.49 2.17 7.63
CA LEU A 103 2.87 2.60 7.46
C LEU A 103 3.36 3.22 8.77
N LEU A 104 4.45 2.68 9.32
CA LEU A 104 5.09 3.17 10.54
C LEU A 104 6.27 4.08 10.21
N GLN A 105 7.16 3.64 9.33
CA GLN A 105 8.32 4.42 8.90
C GLN A 105 8.48 4.30 7.38
N PRO A 106 8.38 5.41 6.63
CA PRO A 106 8.67 5.42 5.21
C PRO A 106 10.18 5.37 4.96
N GLU A 107 10.60 4.62 3.95
CA GLU A 107 11.92 4.82 3.33
C GLU A 107 11.85 6.08 2.46
N MET A 108 12.64 7.10 2.83
CA MET A 108 12.65 8.40 2.16
C MET A 108 13.69 8.42 1.03
N ASP A 109 13.27 8.98 -0.10
CA ASP A 109 14.08 9.29 -1.26
C ASP A 109 13.60 10.62 -1.85
N ASP A 110 14.47 11.32 -2.56
CA ASP A 110 14.19 12.64 -3.15
C ASP A 110 12.86 12.66 -3.93
N GLU A 111 12.59 11.59 -4.71
CA GLU A 111 11.33 11.47 -5.47
C GLU A 111 10.08 11.33 -4.58
N ARG A 112 10.21 10.69 -3.41
CA ARG A 112 9.10 10.52 -2.47
C ARG A 112 8.87 11.78 -1.67
N GLU A 113 9.93 12.47 -1.28
CA GLU A 113 9.85 13.78 -0.62
C GLU A 113 9.10 14.77 -1.50
N GLU A 114 9.51 14.94 -2.77
CA GLU A 114 8.82 15.82 -3.73
C GLU A 114 7.33 15.45 -3.87
N ARG A 115 7.03 14.15 -3.91
CA ARG A 115 5.64 13.65 -4.00
C ARG A 115 4.83 13.90 -2.74
N ILE A 116 5.45 13.88 -1.56
CA ILE A 116 4.78 14.17 -0.29
C ILE A 116 4.48 15.66 -0.23
N GLU A 117 5.47 16.52 -0.49
CA GLU A 117 5.32 17.97 -0.50
C GLU A 117 4.24 18.43 -1.48
N LYS A 118 4.25 17.90 -2.70
CA LYS A 118 3.22 18.21 -3.70
C LYS A 118 1.82 17.83 -3.23
N ARG A 119 1.68 16.75 -2.46
CA ARG A 119 0.40 16.32 -1.91
C ARG A 119 -0.02 17.16 -0.70
N MET A 120 0.94 17.62 0.11
CA MET A 120 0.69 18.56 1.20
C MET A 120 0.17 19.89 0.67
N MET A 121 0.88 20.50 -0.29
CA MET A 121 0.48 21.77 -0.91
C MET A 121 -0.94 21.67 -1.47
N ARG A 122 -1.24 20.60 -2.21
CA ARG A 122 -2.59 20.38 -2.76
C ARG A 122 -3.65 20.24 -1.67
N SER A 123 -3.31 19.68 -0.50
CA SER A 123 -4.25 19.57 0.62
C SER A 123 -4.55 20.96 1.20
N MET A 124 -3.51 21.78 1.38
CA MET A 124 -3.62 23.16 1.88
C MET A 124 -4.40 24.08 0.93
N GLU A 125 -4.23 23.93 -0.38
CA GLU A 125 -4.97 24.70 -1.40
C GLU A 125 -6.47 24.35 -1.47
N SER A 126 -6.85 23.18 -0.96
CA SER A 126 -8.21 22.66 -1.03
C SER A 126 -9.05 22.88 0.23
N GLU A 127 -8.45 23.49 1.25
CA GLU A 127 -9.12 24.02 2.46
C GLU A 127 -9.49 25.49 2.28
#